data_AF-A0A2E0X3G1-F1
#
_entry.id   AF-A0A2E0X3G1-F1
#
_cell.length_a   1.000
_cell.length_b   1.000
_cell.length_c   1.000
_cell.angle_alpha   90.00
_cell.angle_beta   90.00
_cell.angle_gamma   90.00
#
_symmetry.space_group_name_H-M   'P 1'
#
loop_
_entity.id
_entity.type
_entity.pdbx_description
1 polymer ?
#
loop_
_entity_poly.entity_id
_entity_poly.type
_entity_poly.pdbx_seq_one_letter_code
_entity_poly.pdbx_strand_id
1 'polypeptide(L)' 'MTKLVRIENADLGAHKLVVQTWVKGSNGEPDRKIGEEALNNPTDMCNGMVWAEQYLVVKEAE' A
#
# COMPACT_ATOMS: atom_id res chain seq x y z
N MET A 1 15.06 -9.90 -1.87
CA MET A 1 13.94 -10.86 -2.02
C MET A 1 12.72 -10.07 -2.46
N THR A 2 11.99 -10.52 -3.46
CA THR A 2 10.82 -9.79 -3.99
C THR A 2 9.57 -10.59 -3.73
N LYS A 3 8.50 -9.93 -3.30
CA LYS A 3 7.22 -10.55 -3.00
C LYS A 3 6.14 -9.91 -3.86
N LEU A 4 5.29 -10.73 -4.48
CA LEU A 4 4.05 -10.26 -5.08
C LEU A 4 2.98 -10.24 -3.98
N VAL A 5 2.34 -9.09 -3.78
CA VAL A 5 1.28 -8.90 -2.79
C VAL A 5 0.02 -8.44 -3.51
N ARG A 6 -1.14 -8.94 -3.09
CA ARG A 6 -2.46 -8.47 -3.49
C ARG A 6 -3.17 -7.93 -2.26
N ILE A 7 -3.82 -6.78 -2.38
CA ILE A 7 -4.66 -6.18 -1.34
C ILE A 7 -6.04 -5.94 -1.94
N GLU A 8 -7.07 -6.25 -1.15
CA GLU A 8 -8.48 -6.08 -1.50
C GLU A 8 -9.17 -5.25 -0.42
N ASN A 9 -10.03 -4.31 -0.84
CA ASN A 9 -10.99 -3.69 0.05
C ASN A 9 -12.15 -4.67 0.30
N ALA A 10 -12.00 -5.53 1.29
CA ALA A 10 -12.98 -6.56 1.65
C ALA A 10 -14.12 -6.03 2.55
N ASP A 11 -14.52 -4.77 2.34
CA ASP A 11 -15.61 -4.14 3.08
C ASP A 11 -16.96 -4.28 2.34
N LEU A 12 -18.04 -4.29 3.09
CA LEU A 12 -19.42 -4.25 2.60
C LEU A 12 -20.05 -2.85 2.75
N GLY A 13 -19.35 -1.93 3.42
CA GLY A 13 -19.73 -0.54 3.64
C GLY A 13 -19.08 0.42 2.62
N ALA A 14 -19.06 1.71 2.99
CA ALA A 14 -18.52 2.80 2.17
C ALA A 14 -17.07 3.19 2.53
N HIS A 15 -16.36 2.30 3.24
CA HIS A 15 -14.98 2.55 3.65
C HIS A 15 -14.06 2.54 2.43
N LYS A 16 -13.22 3.56 2.35
CA LYS A 16 -12.23 3.72 1.28
C LYS A 16 -10.86 3.43 1.86
N LEU A 17 -10.04 2.69 1.12
CA LEU A 17 -8.67 2.41 1.53
C LEU A 17 -7.68 3.11 0.61
N VAL A 18 -6.53 3.45 1.16
CA VAL A 18 -5.35 3.79 0.38
C VAL A 18 -4.21 2.86 0.77
N VAL A 19 -3.61 2.26 -0.24
CA VAL A 19 -2.41 1.43 -0.13
C VAL A 19 -1.24 2.27 -0.61
N GLN A 20 -0.25 2.46 0.25
CA GLN A 20 0.95 3.21 -0.08
C GLN A 20 2.15 2.27 -0.07
N THR A 21 3.00 2.40 -1.08
CA THR A 21 4.31 1.73 -1.11
C THR A 21 5.38 2.72 -0.69
N TRP A 22 6.19 2.31 0.27
CA TRP A 22 7.27 3.13 0.83
C TRP A 22 8.61 2.41 0.66
N VAL A 23 9.68 3.19 0.53
CA VAL A 23 11.06 2.72 0.62
C VAL A 23 11.63 3.21 1.93
N LYS A 24 12.23 2.31 2.70
CA LYS A 24 12.92 2.63 3.94
C LYS A 24 14.15 3.50 3.65
N GLY A 25 14.28 4.61 4.38
CA GLY A 25 15.47 5.44 4.35
C GLY A 25 16.68 4.68 4.92
N SER A 26 17.87 5.12 4.54
CA SER A 26 19.14 4.58 5.05
C SER A 26 20.02 5.70 5.55
N ASN A 27 20.93 5.43 6.49
CA ASN A 27 21.88 6.41 7.02
C ASN A 27 21.25 7.68 7.62
N GLY A 28 20.09 7.55 8.26
CA GLY A 28 19.37 8.67 8.88
C GLY A 28 18.45 9.45 7.94
N GLU A 29 18.40 9.08 6.66
CA GLU A 29 17.43 9.64 5.73
C GLU A 29 16.00 9.17 6.06
N PRO A 30 14.99 10.01 5.82
CA PRO A 30 13.60 9.64 6.04
C PRO A 30 13.11 8.61 5.02
N ASP A 31 12.09 7.85 5.41
CA ASP A 31 11.36 6.96 4.51
C ASP A 31 10.64 7.77 3.42
N ARG A 32 10.54 7.20 2.22
CA ARG A 32 9.96 7.88 1.06
C ARG A 32 8.80 7.09 0.48
N LYS A 33 7.65 7.75 0.32
CA LYS A 33 6.52 7.22 -0.44
C LYS A 33 6.90 7.14 -1.93
N ILE A 34 6.74 5.97 -2.53
CA ILE A 34 7.06 5.70 -3.94
C ILE A 34 5.86 5.26 -4.77
N GLY A 35 4.73 4.96 -4.13
CA GLY A 35 3.49 4.57 -4.79
C GLY A 35 2.29 4.78 -3.89
N GLU A 36 1.13 4.97 -4.51
CA GLU A 36 -0.14 5.12 -3.83
C GLU A 36 -1.27 4.64 -4.76
N GLU A 37 -2.14 3.78 -4.23
CA GLU A 37 -3.28 3.21 -4.93
C GLU A 37 -4.52 3.31 -4.04
N ALA A 38 -5.59 3.90 -4.57
CA ALA A 38 -6.85 4.02 -3.87
C ALA A 38 -7.78 2.84 -4.20
N LEU A 39 -8.37 2.24 -3.18
CA LEU A 39 -9.39 1.18 -3.28
C LEU A 39 -10.69 1.77 -2.74
N ASN A 40 -11.48 2.38 -3.63
CA ASN A 40 -12.59 3.27 -3.26
C ASN A 40 -13.94 2.55 -3.16
N ASN A 41 -14.03 1.33 -3.69
CA ASN A 41 -15.25 0.54 -3.73
C ASN A 41 -15.04 -0.83 -3.08
N PRO A 42 -16.11 -1.49 -2.63
CA PRO A 42 -16.08 -2.89 -2.23
C PRO A 42 -15.41 -3.76 -3.31
N THR A 43 -14.53 -4.66 -2.89
CA THR A 43 -13.78 -5.60 -3.75
C THR A 43 -12.77 -4.95 -4.71
N ASP A 44 -12.54 -3.64 -4.63
CA ASP A 44 -11.43 -3.02 -5.34
C ASP A 44 -10.11 -3.67 -4.88
N MET A 45 -9.25 -3.99 -5.84
CA MET A 45 -8.00 -4.68 -5.60
C MET A 45 -6.83 -3.97 -6.25
N CYS A 46 -5.67 -4.01 -5.58
CA CYS A 46 -4.38 -3.71 -6.17
C CYS A 46 -3.42 -4.90 -6.05
N ASN A 47 -2.42 -4.91 -6.93
CA ASN A 47 -1.34 -5.90 -6.90
C ASN A 47 -0.01 -5.16 -7.04
N GLY A 48 0.98 -5.52 -6.22
CA GLY A 48 2.27 -4.85 -6.22
C GLY A 48 3.42 -5.78 -5.88
N MET A 49 4.60 -5.47 -6.44
CA MET A 49 5.85 -6.12 -6.08
C MET A 49 6.51 -5.33 -4.95
N VAL A 50 6.75 -5.99 -3.82
CA VAL A 50 7.46 -5.42 -2.66
C VAL A 50 8.89 -5.95 -2.65
N TRP A 51 9.85 -5.03 -2.70
CA TRP A 51 11.29 -5.31 -2.65
C TRP A 51 11.82 -5.27 -1.20
N ALA A 52 13.08 -5.68 -0.99
CA ALA A 52 13.64 -5.88 0.36
C ALA A 52 13.58 -4.64 1.27
N GLU A 53 13.82 -3.45 0.72
CA GLU A 53 13.77 -2.17 1.46
C GLU A 53 12.43 -1.45 1.29
N GLN A 54 11.39 -2.16 0.85
CA GLN A 54 10.06 -1.60 0.67
C GLN A 54 9.08 -2.19 1.66
N TYR A 55 8.08 -1.38 2.00
CA TYR A 55 6.96 -1.80 2.83
C TYR A 55 5.67 -1.14 2.34
N LEU A 56 4.56 -1.75 2.74
CA LEU A 56 3.22 -1.26 2.43
C LEU A 56 2.62 -0.62 3.68
N VAL A 57 1.95 0.50 3.50
CA VAL A 57 1.07 1.12 4.51
C VAL A 57 -0.34 1.06 3.96
N VAL A 58 -1.23 0.35 4.66
CA VAL A 58 -2.66 0.30 4.34
C VAL A 58 -3.41 1.09 5.40
N LYS A 59 -4.20 2.07 4.97
CA LYS A 59 -4.98 2.92 5.87
C LYS A 59 -6.32 3.30 5.25
N GLU A 60 -7.28 3.63 6.09
CA GLU A 60 -8.53 4.24 5.65
C GLU A 60 -8.26 5.63 5.07
N ALA A 61 -8.93 5.96 3.98
CA ALA A 61 -8.91 7.28 3.36
C ALA A 61 -9.99 8.16 4.00
N GLU A 62 -9.68 9.45 4.18
CA GLU A 62 -10.63 10.46 4.66
C GLU A 62 -11.81 10.71 3.70
#